data_AF-A0A0D2XM58-F1
#
_entry.id   AF-A0A0D2XM58-F1
#
_cell.length_a   1.000
_cell.length_b   1.000
_cell.length_c   1.000
_cell.angle_alpha   90.00
_cell.angle_beta   90.00
_cell.angle_gamma   90.00
#
_symmetry.space_group_name_H-M   'P 1'
#
loop_
_entity.id
_entity.type
_entity.pdbx_description
1 polymer ?
#
loop_
_entity_poly.entity_id
_entity_poly.type
_entity_poly.pdbx_seq_one_letter_code
_entity_poly.pdbx_strand_id
1 'polypeptide(L)'
;LSKSIHDAATDPSPDKRHPPYMLALLENRVALCNSTLSRLQKRLERLPDYLLEAHEKLISILRSISLANTKSKFSTSEVKKLRNQILEIGEKHNGGTFTAEDGTLEEGGEVLRDLYHRCVRWSDMVLERQGEVAEQWRPIYDQLIQIRNDLEKLSLTQAWSLRETDLYDFQRQLDRIDESRQNGNWVDERGRPADLWTQRTFLYLIRRSYAYIYSFMLASEPVSEALLPVYNQLQTLKRCLVEVKKNGGVSSVRELYPYSMKLNSLDNMKVDGKFVVNGDIPEGQGSVTGLLAECFDLNYELRVAAEEAAENGSNGNDA
;
A
#
# COMPACT_ATOMS: atom_id res chain seq x y z
N LEU A 1 -3.01 -1.76 15.03
CA LEU A 1 -2.15 -2.97 14.93
C LEU A 1 -1.75 -3.50 16.30
N SER A 2 -0.89 -2.84 17.10
CA SER A 2 -0.54 -3.38 18.44
C SER A 2 -1.76 -3.60 19.36
N LYS A 3 -2.71 -2.66 19.37
CA LYS A 3 -3.99 -2.80 20.07
C LYS A 3 -4.80 -3.99 19.53
N SER A 4 -4.91 -4.13 18.22
CA SER A 4 -5.61 -5.23 17.55
C SER A 4 -5.01 -6.61 17.84
N ILE A 5 -3.68 -6.71 17.99
CA ILE A 5 -3.00 -7.95 18.38
C ILE A 5 -3.30 -8.30 19.84
N HIS A 6 -3.29 -7.30 20.73
CA HIS A 6 -3.67 -7.47 22.13
C HIS A 6 -5.14 -7.88 22.29
N ASP A 7 -6.04 -7.24 21.53
CA ASP A 7 -7.47 -7.58 21.51
C ASP A 7 -7.68 -9.02 21.01
N ALA A 8 -6.93 -9.45 19.99
CA ALA A 8 -6.96 -10.83 19.49
C ALA A 8 -6.38 -11.86 20.47
N ALA A 9 -5.36 -11.48 21.26
CA ALA A 9 -4.77 -12.34 22.29
C ALA A 9 -5.69 -12.53 23.51
N THR A 10 -6.60 -11.58 23.75
CA THR A 10 -7.47 -11.53 24.92
C THR A 10 -8.92 -11.90 24.62
N ASP A 11 -9.27 -12.17 23.35
CA ASP A 11 -10.63 -12.56 22.95
C ASP A 11 -10.99 -13.94 23.56
N PRO A 12 -12.05 -14.02 24.41
CA PRO A 12 -12.45 -15.26 25.04
C PRO A 12 -13.17 -16.23 24.08
N SER A 13 -13.49 -15.80 22.86
CA SER A 13 -14.22 -16.61 21.87
C SER A 13 -13.34 -17.73 21.29
N PRO A 14 -13.72 -19.02 21.42
CA PRO A 14 -12.91 -20.15 20.96
C PRO A 14 -12.62 -20.13 19.45
N ASP A 15 -13.51 -19.54 18.64
CA ASP A 15 -13.38 -19.40 17.18
C ASP A 15 -12.39 -18.33 16.70
N LYS A 16 -11.90 -17.46 17.60
CA LYS A 16 -10.99 -16.35 17.29
C LYS A 16 -9.60 -16.51 17.89
N ARG A 17 -9.32 -17.66 18.53
CA ARG A 17 -8.00 -17.94 19.10
C ARG A 17 -6.99 -18.21 18.00
N HIS A 18 -6.19 -17.20 17.71
CA HIS A 18 -5.02 -17.37 16.85
C HIS A 18 -3.91 -18.14 17.57
N PRO A 19 -3.09 -18.92 16.85
CA PRO A 19 -1.97 -19.63 17.47
C PRO A 19 -1.03 -18.66 18.20
N PRO A 20 -0.62 -18.93 19.45
CA PRO A 20 0.21 -18.00 20.23
C PRO A 20 1.53 -17.61 19.54
N TYR A 21 2.15 -18.55 18.81
CA TYR A 21 3.38 -18.28 18.06
C TYR A 21 3.17 -17.24 16.95
N MET A 22 1.98 -17.20 16.35
CA MET A 22 1.65 -16.26 15.27
C MET A 22 1.48 -14.84 15.82
N LEU A 23 0.80 -14.71 16.98
CA LEU A 23 0.69 -13.43 17.68
C LEU A 23 2.06 -12.91 18.10
N ALA A 24 2.90 -13.76 18.71
CA ALA A 24 4.27 -13.40 19.08
C ALA A 24 5.12 -12.98 17.86
N LEU A 25 4.98 -13.67 16.73
CA LEU A 25 5.65 -13.29 15.48
C LEU A 25 5.22 -11.89 15.01
N LEU A 26 3.92 -11.61 15.02
CA LEU A 26 3.38 -10.31 14.61
C LEU A 26 3.81 -9.19 15.57
N GLU A 27 3.80 -9.42 16.88
CA GLU A 27 4.27 -8.46 17.88
C GLU A 27 5.75 -8.09 17.63
N ASN A 28 6.60 -9.09 17.44
CA ASN A 28 8.01 -8.89 17.16
C ASN A 28 8.23 -8.09 15.87
N ARG A 29 7.48 -8.39 14.80
CA ARG A 29 7.55 -7.64 13.53
C ARG A 29 7.09 -6.19 13.70
N VAL A 30 6.00 -5.96 14.40
CA VAL A 30 5.49 -4.60 14.69
C VAL A 30 6.50 -3.81 15.52
N ALA A 31 7.09 -4.42 16.54
CA ALA A 31 8.14 -3.79 17.36
C ALA A 31 9.37 -3.42 16.52
N LEU A 32 9.80 -4.29 15.61
CA LEU A 32 10.89 -4.01 14.68
C LEU A 32 10.57 -2.85 13.72
N CYS A 33 9.36 -2.82 13.16
CA CYS A 33 8.92 -1.72 12.30
C CYS A 33 8.87 -0.40 13.07
N ASN A 34 8.29 -0.38 14.27
CA ASN A 34 8.20 0.83 15.09
C ASN A 34 9.58 1.34 15.51
N SER A 35 10.48 0.45 15.98
CA SER A 35 11.84 0.85 16.35
C SER A 35 12.64 1.38 15.16
N THR A 36 12.47 0.78 13.97
CA THR A 36 13.09 1.27 12.74
C THR A 36 12.53 2.63 12.33
N LEU A 37 11.21 2.79 12.38
CA LEU A 37 10.54 4.06 12.08
C LEU A 37 11.02 5.17 13.02
N SER A 38 11.02 4.94 14.34
CA SER A 38 11.51 5.92 15.32
C SER A 38 12.97 6.30 15.07
N ARG A 39 13.82 5.34 14.70
CA ARG A 39 15.22 5.62 14.35
C ARG A 39 15.33 6.49 13.09
N LEU A 40 14.49 6.25 12.08
CA LEU A 40 14.48 7.04 10.84
C LEU A 40 13.91 8.44 11.07
N GLN A 41 12.83 8.57 11.85
CA GLN A 41 12.24 9.85 12.26
C GLN A 41 13.26 10.72 13.01
N LYS A 42 13.94 10.17 14.02
CA LYS A 42 15.00 10.86 14.77
C LYS A 42 16.16 11.37 13.90
N ARG A 43 16.41 10.73 12.74
CA ARG A 43 17.42 11.22 11.80
C ARG A 43 16.91 12.39 10.96
N LEU A 44 15.61 12.39 10.65
CA LEU A 44 14.95 13.44 9.88
C LEU A 44 14.69 14.68 10.75
N GLU A 45 14.33 14.50 12.03
CA GLU A 45 14.12 15.58 13.01
C GLU A 45 15.35 16.48 13.23
N ARG A 46 16.55 16.01 12.84
CA ARG A 46 17.79 16.80 12.89
C ARG A 46 17.94 17.76 11.73
N LEU A 47 17.10 17.66 10.70
CA LEU A 47 17.11 18.57 9.57
C LEU A 47 16.22 19.77 9.92
N PRO A 48 16.76 21.00 9.87
CA PRO A 48 15.95 22.20 9.95
C PRO A 48 14.88 22.24 8.85
N ASP A 49 13.73 22.85 9.15
CA ASP A 49 12.59 22.92 8.21
C ASP A 49 12.96 23.51 6.85
N TYR A 50 13.86 24.51 6.81
CA TYR A 50 14.31 25.13 5.56
C TYR A 50 15.19 24.19 4.70
N LEU A 51 15.85 23.19 5.29
CA LEU A 51 16.60 22.16 4.57
C LEU A 51 15.73 20.95 4.20
N LEU A 52 14.58 20.77 4.86
CA LEU A 52 13.68 19.65 4.61
C LEU A 52 13.11 19.71 3.18
N GLU A 53 12.72 20.89 2.70
CA GLU A 53 12.21 21.08 1.33
C GLU A 53 13.27 20.66 0.29
N ALA A 54 14.52 21.10 0.46
CA ALA A 54 15.63 20.72 -0.42
C ALA A 54 15.92 19.22 -0.35
N HIS A 55 15.86 18.62 0.85
CA HIS A 55 16.02 17.19 1.06
C HIS A 55 14.94 16.39 0.30
N GLU A 56 13.67 16.72 0.47
CA GLU A 56 12.56 16.05 -0.20
C GLU A 56 12.64 16.20 -1.72
N LYS A 57 13.01 17.39 -2.20
CA LYS A 57 13.21 17.66 -3.62
C LYS A 57 14.33 16.80 -4.20
N LEU A 58 15.47 16.69 -3.53
CA LEU A 58 16.58 15.84 -3.96
C LEU A 58 16.19 14.36 -3.98
N ILE A 59 15.45 13.86 -2.97
CA ILE A 59 14.93 12.49 -2.96
C ILE A 59 13.97 12.25 -4.13
N SER A 60 13.07 13.20 -4.41
CA SER A 60 12.13 13.12 -5.53
C SER A 60 12.87 13.08 -6.88
N ILE A 61 13.88 13.93 -7.06
CA ILE A 61 14.71 13.92 -8.27
C ILE A 61 15.49 12.60 -8.39
N LEU A 62 16.08 12.10 -7.30
CA LEU A 62 16.81 10.82 -7.28
C LEU A 62 15.93 9.66 -7.76
N ARG A 63 14.68 9.59 -7.27
CA ARG A 63 13.69 8.60 -7.72
C ARG A 63 13.35 8.77 -9.20
N SER A 64 13.18 10.02 -9.66
CA SER A 64 12.85 10.33 -11.06
C SER A 64 13.97 9.95 -12.03
N ILE A 65 15.23 10.23 -11.68
CA ILE A 65 16.39 9.80 -12.46
C ILE A 65 16.47 8.27 -12.51
N SER A 66 16.23 7.60 -11.37
CA SER A 66 16.23 6.13 -11.31
C SER A 66 15.12 5.51 -12.15
N LEU A 67 13.94 6.13 -12.20
CA LEU A 67 12.87 5.74 -13.13
C LEU A 67 13.32 5.92 -14.58
N ALA A 68 13.81 7.10 -14.95
CA ALA A 68 14.28 7.39 -16.31
C ALA A 68 15.37 6.42 -16.78
N ASN A 69 16.26 6.01 -15.88
CA ASN A 69 17.32 5.02 -16.11
C ASN A 69 16.79 3.61 -16.48
N THR A 70 15.54 3.32 -16.16
CA THR A 70 14.92 1.99 -16.37
C THR A 70 13.81 2.02 -17.43
N LYS A 71 13.64 3.14 -18.14
CA LYS A 71 12.71 3.22 -19.26
C LYS A 71 13.25 2.44 -20.46
N SER A 72 12.37 1.83 -21.24
CA SER A 72 12.74 1.11 -22.48
C SER A 72 13.43 2.01 -23.51
N LYS A 73 13.18 3.32 -23.48
CA LYS A 73 13.91 4.33 -24.24
C LYS A 73 14.47 5.36 -23.28
N PHE A 74 15.79 5.39 -23.16
CA PHE A 74 16.48 6.36 -22.32
C PHE A 74 16.36 7.78 -22.89
N SER A 75 16.05 8.74 -22.02
CA SER A 75 15.94 10.16 -22.40
C SER A 75 17.04 10.98 -21.74
N THR A 76 18.10 11.24 -22.51
CA THR A 76 19.22 12.08 -22.07
C THR A 76 18.76 13.49 -21.69
N SER A 77 17.76 14.04 -22.40
CA SER A 77 17.23 15.38 -22.12
C SER A 77 16.44 15.43 -20.81
N GLU A 78 15.68 14.37 -20.47
CA GLU A 78 14.97 14.25 -19.19
C GLU A 78 15.97 14.21 -18.02
N VAL A 79 17.00 13.37 -18.11
CA VAL A 79 18.00 13.25 -17.04
C VAL A 79 18.83 14.53 -16.90
N LYS A 80 19.18 15.20 -18.01
CA LYS A 80 19.86 16.52 -17.95
C LYS A 80 19.00 17.58 -17.27
N LYS A 81 17.70 17.65 -17.55
CA LYS A 81 16.78 18.57 -16.86
C LYS A 81 16.73 18.32 -15.35
N LEU A 82 16.65 17.06 -14.94
CA LEU A 82 16.67 16.66 -13.53
C LEU A 82 18.02 16.97 -12.86
N ARG A 83 19.13 16.75 -13.57
CA ARG A 83 20.48 17.13 -13.12
C ARG A 83 20.62 18.63 -12.91
N ASN A 84 20.09 19.44 -13.82
CA ASN A 84 20.14 20.91 -13.67
C ASN A 84 19.37 21.35 -12.42
N GLN A 85 18.20 20.75 -12.12
CA GLN A 85 17.50 21.02 -10.86
C GLN A 85 18.32 20.66 -9.62
N ILE A 86 19.11 19.56 -9.67
CA ILE A 86 20.03 19.22 -8.58
C ILE A 86 21.05 20.36 -8.42
N LEU A 87 21.71 20.77 -9.50
CA LEU A 87 22.72 21.83 -9.46
C LEU A 87 22.14 23.18 -8.98
N GLU A 88 20.95 23.56 -9.42
CA GLU A 88 20.25 24.77 -8.95
C GLU A 88 20.01 24.74 -7.44
N ILE A 89 19.72 23.57 -6.85
CA ILE A 89 19.64 23.43 -5.39
C ILE A 89 21.02 23.68 -4.77
N GLY A 90 22.08 23.09 -5.33
CA GLY A 90 23.45 23.34 -4.88
C GLY A 90 23.82 24.83 -4.88
N GLU A 91 23.57 25.53 -5.99
CA GLU A 91 23.86 26.97 -6.11
C GLU A 91 23.14 27.81 -5.06
N LYS A 92 21.89 27.48 -4.74
CA LYS A 92 21.12 28.15 -3.67
C LYS A 92 21.68 27.89 -2.27
N HIS A 93 22.47 26.84 -2.09
CA HIS A 93 23.03 26.42 -0.81
C HIS A 93 24.57 26.41 -0.86
N ASN A 94 25.15 27.58 -1.14
CA ASN A 94 26.59 27.85 -1.07
C ASN A 94 27.40 26.93 -2.00
N GLY A 95 26.91 26.69 -3.23
CA GLY A 95 27.57 25.80 -4.20
C GLY A 95 27.51 24.32 -3.83
N GLY A 96 26.53 23.94 -2.99
CA GLY A 96 26.31 22.56 -2.57
C GLY A 96 27.12 22.13 -1.34
N THR A 97 27.68 23.09 -0.58
CA THR A 97 28.33 22.79 0.70
C THR A 97 27.33 22.66 1.84
N PHE A 98 26.16 23.31 1.74
CA PHE A 98 25.11 23.33 2.77
C PHE A 98 25.67 23.77 4.14
N THR A 99 26.41 24.87 4.12
CA THR A 99 27.03 25.52 5.29
C THR A 99 26.42 26.90 5.49
N ALA A 100 26.49 27.43 6.72
CA ALA A 100 26.10 28.80 7.02
C ALA A 100 26.96 29.82 6.27
N GLU A 101 26.55 31.09 6.29
CA GLU A 101 27.28 32.20 5.65
C GLU A 101 28.73 32.35 6.14
N ASP A 102 29.00 31.97 7.39
CA ASP A 102 30.34 31.99 8.00
C ASP A 102 31.17 30.72 7.69
N GLY A 103 30.62 29.79 6.90
CA GLY A 103 31.24 28.52 6.55
C GLY A 103 31.10 27.42 7.61
N THR A 104 30.40 27.67 8.72
CA THR A 104 30.14 26.64 9.72
C THR A 104 29.14 25.61 9.21
N LEU A 105 29.34 24.36 9.65
CA LEU A 105 28.42 23.26 9.35
C LEU A 105 27.14 23.44 10.16
N GLU A 106 26.05 23.75 9.46
CA GLU A 106 24.72 23.79 10.07
C GLU A 106 24.26 22.38 10.47
N GLU A 107 23.46 22.30 11.52
CA GLU A 107 22.87 21.04 11.96
C GLU A 107 22.08 20.41 10.80
N GLY A 108 22.39 19.15 10.46
CA GLY A 108 21.77 18.46 9.33
C GLY A 108 22.35 18.80 7.93
N GLY A 109 23.18 19.83 7.79
CA GLY A 109 23.81 20.24 6.52
C GLY A 109 24.65 19.13 5.88
N GLU A 110 25.39 18.35 6.68
CA GLU A 110 26.17 17.20 6.19
C GLU A 110 25.29 16.14 5.51
N VAL A 111 24.11 15.84 6.09
CA VAL A 111 23.19 14.84 5.54
C VAL A 111 22.69 15.27 4.17
N LEU A 112 22.38 16.56 4.01
CA LEU A 112 21.90 17.12 2.76
C LEU A 112 23.00 17.21 1.72
N ARG A 113 24.21 17.62 2.12
CA ARG A 113 25.41 17.62 1.26
C ARG A 113 25.70 16.22 0.72
N ASP A 114 25.68 15.21 1.57
CA ASP A 114 25.89 13.82 1.18
C ASP A 114 24.79 13.32 0.23
N LEU A 115 23.53 13.73 0.45
CA LEU A 115 22.45 13.44 -0.48
C LEU A 115 22.66 14.13 -1.84
N TYR A 116 22.99 15.42 -1.84
CA TYR A 116 23.27 16.22 -3.03
C TYR A 116 24.37 15.58 -3.88
N HIS A 117 25.54 15.28 -3.30
CA HIS A 117 26.63 14.64 -4.03
C HIS A 117 26.24 13.25 -4.54
N ARG A 118 25.47 12.48 -3.78
CA ARG A 118 24.93 11.19 -4.24
C ARG A 118 23.98 11.34 -5.43
N CYS A 119 23.19 12.41 -5.48
CA CYS A 119 22.29 12.72 -6.60
C CYS A 119 23.07 13.16 -7.84
N VAL A 120 24.06 14.07 -7.69
CA VAL A 120 24.94 14.50 -8.78
C VAL A 120 25.67 13.30 -9.38
N ARG A 121 26.38 12.53 -8.55
CA ARG A 121 27.11 11.33 -8.97
C ARG A 121 26.19 10.32 -9.67
N TRP A 122 24.96 10.13 -9.16
CA TRP A 122 24.00 9.24 -9.81
C TRP A 122 23.62 9.74 -11.20
N SER A 123 23.32 11.03 -11.33
CA SER A 123 22.94 11.63 -12.59
C SER A 123 24.03 11.48 -13.65
N ASP A 124 25.31 11.65 -13.26
CA ASP A 124 26.44 11.49 -14.17
C ASP A 124 26.57 10.03 -14.63
N MET A 125 26.51 9.07 -13.70
CA MET A 125 26.57 7.64 -14.02
C MET A 125 25.42 7.18 -14.93
N VAL A 126 24.22 7.71 -14.72
CA VAL A 126 23.04 7.42 -15.55
C VAL A 126 23.18 8.03 -16.95
N LEU A 127 23.71 9.25 -17.07
CA LEU A 127 23.96 9.89 -18.37
C LEU A 127 25.08 9.20 -19.17
N GLU A 128 26.08 8.66 -18.49
CA GLU A 128 27.16 7.88 -19.09
C GLU A 128 26.65 6.52 -19.58
N ARG A 129 25.92 5.78 -18.74
CA ARG A 129 25.53 4.40 -19.02
C ARG A 129 24.25 4.25 -19.83
N GLN A 130 23.34 5.23 -19.76
CA GLN A 130 22.13 5.31 -20.59
C GLN A 130 21.23 4.07 -20.57
N GLY A 131 21.17 3.38 -19.43
CA GLY A 131 20.36 2.16 -19.28
C GLY A 131 21.06 0.87 -19.71
N GLU A 132 22.31 0.93 -20.21
CA GLU A 132 23.03 -0.26 -20.66
C GLU A 132 23.44 -1.17 -19.49
N VAL A 133 22.90 -2.38 -19.48
CA VAL A 133 23.17 -3.39 -18.45
C VAL A 133 24.17 -4.40 -19.01
N ALA A 134 25.22 -4.68 -18.25
CA ALA A 134 26.20 -5.68 -18.65
C ALA A 134 25.56 -7.09 -18.69
N GLU A 135 25.96 -7.91 -19.67
CA GLU A 135 25.34 -9.21 -19.97
C GLU A 135 25.20 -10.13 -18.75
N GLN A 136 26.22 -10.17 -17.88
CA GLN A 136 26.19 -11.01 -16.68
C GLN A 136 25.07 -10.62 -15.68
N TRP A 137 24.54 -9.40 -15.78
CA TRP A 137 23.50 -8.85 -14.92
C TRP A 137 22.13 -8.84 -15.60
N ARG A 138 22.03 -9.16 -16.90
CA ARG A 138 20.77 -9.23 -17.65
C ARG A 138 19.73 -10.13 -16.99
N PRO A 139 20.04 -11.36 -16.52
CA PRO A 139 19.03 -12.25 -15.96
C PRO A 139 18.30 -11.63 -14.75
N ILE A 140 19.04 -11.00 -13.84
CA ILE A 140 18.48 -10.33 -12.65
C ILE A 140 17.73 -9.06 -13.06
N TYR A 141 18.33 -8.26 -13.95
CA TYR A 141 17.73 -7.02 -14.42
C TYR A 141 16.38 -7.25 -15.11
N ASP A 142 16.33 -8.20 -16.05
CA ASP A 142 15.15 -8.49 -16.86
C ASP A 142 14.02 -9.05 -15.99
N GLN A 143 14.34 -9.86 -14.98
CA GLN A 143 13.33 -10.31 -14.01
C GLN A 143 12.79 -9.13 -13.18
N LEU A 144 13.67 -8.27 -12.65
CA LEU A 144 13.26 -7.13 -11.82
C LEU A 144 12.44 -6.09 -12.61
N ILE A 145 12.83 -5.80 -13.85
CA ILE A 145 12.10 -4.85 -14.70
C ILE A 145 10.74 -5.40 -15.10
N GLN A 146 10.64 -6.70 -15.38
CA GLN A 146 9.38 -7.37 -15.70
C GLN A 146 8.42 -7.30 -14.52
N ILE A 147 8.87 -7.70 -13.31
CA ILE A 147 8.07 -7.60 -12.09
C ILE A 147 7.56 -6.16 -11.88
N ARG A 148 8.45 -5.16 -12.03
CA ARG A 148 8.05 -3.76 -11.87
C ARG A 148 6.99 -3.35 -12.87
N ASN A 149 7.16 -3.69 -14.15
CA ASN A 149 6.24 -3.31 -15.21
C ASN A 149 4.88 -3.98 -15.06
N ASP A 150 4.85 -5.24 -14.64
CA ASP A 150 3.60 -5.98 -14.37
C ASP A 150 2.84 -5.35 -13.20
N LEU A 151 3.53 -5.04 -12.09
CA LEU A 151 2.95 -4.32 -10.96
C LEU A 151 2.47 -2.91 -11.34
N GLU A 152 3.24 -2.18 -12.16
CA GLU A 152 2.83 -0.86 -12.65
C GLU A 152 1.57 -0.94 -13.51
N LYS A 153 1.48 -1.91 -14.42
CA LYS A 153 0.29 -2.16 -15.24
C LYS A 153 -0.92 -2.48 -14.36
N LEU A 154 -0.74 -3.31 -13.33
CA LEU A 154 -1.79 -3.63 -12.37
C LEU A 154 -2.30 -2.39 -11.63
N SER A 155 -1.39 -1.47 -11.26
CA SER A 155 -1.75 -0.22 -10.58
C SER A 155 -2.66 0.67 -11.41
N LEU A 156 -2.54 0.61 -12.74
CA LEU A 156 -3.32 1.41 -13.67
C LEU A 156 -4.67 0.76 -14.03
N THR A 157 -4.76 -0.57 -13.96
CA THR A 157 -5.85 -1.29 -14.64
C THR A 157 -6.78 -2.08 -13.72
N GLN A 158 -6.31 -2.63 -12.59
CA GLN A 158 -7.05 -3.68 -11.87
C GLN A 158 -6.71 -3.79 -10.36
N ALA A 159 -6.37 -2.67 -9.70
CA ALA A 159 -6.03 -2.70 -8.26
C ALA A 159 -7.14 -3.28 -7.37
N TRP A 160 -8.41 -3.22 -7.81
CA TRP A 160 -9.60 -3.62 -7.06
C TRP A 160 -10.00 -5.09 -7.19
N SER A 161 -9.40 -5.82 -8.15
CA SER A 161 -9.64 -7.27 -8.35
C SER A 161 -8.42 -8.12 -7.98
N LEU A 162 -7.38 -7.49 -7.45
CA LEU A 162 -6.10 -8.11 -7.11
C LEU A 162 -6.23 -8.96 -5.84
N ARG A 163 -5.82 -10.24 -5.91
CA ARG A 163 -5.80 -11.16 -4.77
C ARG A 163 -4.50 -11.05 -4.01
N GLU A 164 -4.52 -11.36 -2.71
CA GLU A 164 -3.32 -11.50 -1.91
C GLU A 164 -2.37 -12.58 -2.47
N THR A 165 -2.92 -13.67 -3.02
CA THR A 165 -2.13 -14.74 -3.68
C THR A 165 -1.40 -14.25 -4.93
N ASP A 166 -1.97 -13.31 -5.68
CA ASP A 166 -1.32 -12.75 -6.88
C ASP A 166 -0.13 -11.86 -6.49
N LEU A 167 -0.23 -11.17 -5.35
CA LEU A 167 0.86 -10.39 -4.79
C LEU A 167 1.97 -11.28 -4.21
N TYR A 168 1.60 -12.44 -3.65
CA TYR A 168 2.54 -13.38 -3.04
C TYR A 168 3.59 -13.90 -4.03
N ASP A 169 3.21 -14.20 -5.28
CA ASP A 169 4.16 -14.66 -6.30
C ASP A 169 5.19 -13.59 -6.67
N PHE A 170 4.77 -12.33 -6.78
CA PHE A 170 5.70 -11.21 -6.98
C PHE A 170 6.61 -11.02 -5.78
N GLN A 171 6.05 -11.08 -4.56
CA GLN A 171 6.81 -10.96 -3.33
C GLN A 171 7.90 -12.04 -3.23
N ARG A 172 7.55 -13.32 -3.45
CA ARG A 172 8.50 -14.42 -3.38
C ARG A 172 9.64 -14.31 -4.40
N GLN A 173 9.34 -13.82 -5.60
CA GLN A 173 10.38 -13.58 -6.61
C GLN A 173 11.31 -12.44 -6.19
N LEU A 174 10.77 -11.34 -5.65
CA LEU A 174 11.57 -10.23 -5.13
C LEU A 174 12.42 -10.65 -3.92
N ASP A 175 11.84 -11.38 -2.97
CA ASP A 175 12.53 -11.89 -1.78
C ASP A 175 13.74 -12.73 -2.21
N ARG A 176 13.56 -13.66 -3.14
CA ARG A 176 14.66 -14.49 -3.67
C ARG A 176 15.81 -13.66 -4.22
N ILE A 177 15.52 -12.59 -4.98
CA ILE A 177 16.55 -11.72 -5.56
C ILE A 177 17.20 -10.85 -4.48
N ASP A 178 16.42 -10.34 -3.52
CA ASP A 178 16.91 -9.45 -2.47
C ASP A 178 17.73 -10.20 -1.40
N GLU A 179 17.35 -11.45 -1.10
CA GLU A 179 18.05 -12.36 -0.20
C GLU A 179 19.33 -12.94 -0.81
N SER A 180 19.47 -12.97 -2.14
CA SER A 180 20.69 -13.43 -2.80
C SER A 180 21.89 -12.47 -2.63
N ARG A 181 21.70 -11.33 -1.97
CA ARG A 181 22.76 -10.36 -1.74
C ARG A 181 23.79 -10.88 -0.74
N GLN A 182 25.06 -10.68 -1.07
CA GLN A 182 26.19 -10.92 -0.18
C GLN A 182 26.75 -9.57 0.27
N ASN A 183 26.75 -9.33 1.59
CA ASN A 183 27.21 -8.07 2.19
C ASN A 183 26.57 -6.81 1.55
N GLY A 184 25.28 -6.90 1.21
CA GLY A 184 24.52 -5.80 0.62
C GLY A 184 24.73 -5.58 -0.89
N ASN A 185 25.41 -6.49 -1.59
CA ASN A 185 25.59 -6.43 -3.04
C ASN A 185 25.31 -7.78 -3.73
N TRP A 186 25.20 -7.81 -5.05
CA TRP A 186 25.09 -9.05 -5.84
C TRP A 186 26.46 -9.42 -6.38
N VAL A 187 26.74 -10.72 -6.47
CA VAL A 187 27.98 -11.26 -7.06
C VAL A 187 27.65 -12.08 -8.30
N ASP A 188 28.47 -11.96 -9.34
CA ASP A 188 28.34 -12.77 -10.54
C ASP A 188 28.92 -14.18 -10.32
N GLU A 189 28.83 -15.03 -11.34
CA GLU A 189 29.36 -16.41 -11.30
C GLU A 189 30.87 -16.49 -11.02
N ARG A 190 31.61 -15.38 -11.22
CA ARG A 190 33.05 -15.27 -10.96
C ARG A 190 33.33 -14.64 -9.58
N GLY A 191 32.31 -14.42 -8.76
CA GLY A 191 32.42 -13.79 -7.44
C GLY A 191 32.67 -12.28 -7.48
N ARG A 192 32.46 -11.61 -8.62
CA ARG A 192 32.69 -10.16 -8.75
C ARG A 192 31.44 -9.39 -8.32
N PRO A 193 31.57 -8.37 -7.46
CA PRO A 193 30.42 -7.58 -7.03
C PRO A 193 29.87 -6.73 -8.17
N ALA A 194 28.55 -6.49 -8.15
CA ALA A 194 27.93 -5.52 -9.04
C ALA A 194 28.52 -4.12 -8.81
N ASP A 195 28.79 -3.41 -9.90
CA ASP A 195 29.23 -2.02 -9.81
C ASP A 195 28.14 -1.14 -9.18
N LEU A 196 28.52 0.06 -8.74
CA LEU A 196 27.61 0.96 -8.03
C LEU A 196 26.35 1.28 -8.84
N TRP A 197 26.45 1.37 -10.17
CA TRP A 197 25.28 1.65 -11.00
C TRP A 197 24.31 0.47 -11.01
N THR A 198 24.83 -0.74 -11.20
CA THR A 198 24.04 -1.97 -11.28
C THR A 198 23.36 -2.23 -9.94
N GLN A 199 24.13 -2.15 -8.85
CA GLN A 199 23.63 -2.31 -7.50
C GLN A 199 22.48 -1.32 -7.22
N ARG A 200 22.64 -0.04 -7.58
CA ARG A 200 21.61 0.99 -7.38
C ARG A 200 20.38 0.76 -8.24
N THR A 201 20.55 0.36 -9.49
CA THR A 201 19.45 0.03 -10.39
C THR A 201 18.60 -1.12 -9.86
N PHE A 202 19.24 -2.22 -9.41
CA PHE A 202 18.53 -3.35 -8.80
C PHE A 202 17.78 -2.94 -7.54
N LEU A 203 18.48 -2.23 -6.66
CA LEU A 203 17.93 -1.67 -5.43
C LEU A 203 16.75 -0.71 -5.67
N TYR A 204 16.73 0.03 -6.78
CA TYR A 204 15.61 0.87 -7.16
C TYR A 204 14.42 0.02 -7.61
N LEU A 205 14.63 -0.95 -8.50
CA LEU A 205 13.58 -1.83 -9.01
C LEU A 205 12.93 -2.63 -7.89
N ILE A 206 13.73 -3.24 -7.01
CA ILE A 206 13.23 -4.00 -5.86
C ILE A 206 12.35 -3.12 -4.96
N ARG A 207 12.85 -1.94 -4.56
CA ARG A 207 12.08 -1.03 -3.70
C ARG A 207 10.81 -0.51 -4.37
N ARG A 208 10.86 -0.23 -5.67
CA ARG A 208 9.69 0.24 -6.42
C ARG A 208 8.64 -0.86 -6.51
N SER A 209 9.04 -2.09 -6.79
CA SER A 209 8.15 -3.25 -6.82
C SER A 209 7.53 -3.50 -5.45
N TYR A 210 8.31 -3.51 -4.36
CA TYR A 210 7.74 -3.61 -3.01
C TYR A 210 6.76 -2.48 -2.69
N ALA A 211 7.05 -1.25 -3.11
CA ALA A 211 6.12 -0.14 -2.89
C ALA A 211 4.77 -0.35 -3.59
N TYR A 212 4.75 -0.94 -4.79
CA TYR A 212 3.51 -1.34 -5.45
C TYR A 212 2.78 -2.44 -4.67
N ILE A 213 3.48 -3.51 -4.27
CA ILE A 213 2.88 -4.60 -3.50
C ILE A 213 2.28 -4.07 -2.19
N TYR A 214 3.00 -3.24 -1.43
CA TYR A 214 2.47 -2.63 -0.20
C TYR A 214 1.26 -1.73 -0.48
N SER A 215 1.31 -0.93 -1.55
CA SER A 215 0.17 -0.11 -1.95
C SER A 215 -1.06 -0.96 -2.32
N PHE A 216 -0.85 -2.11 -2.95
CA PHE A 216 -1.93 -3.04 -3.29
C PHE A 216 -2.47 -3.75 -2.07
N MET A 217 -1.62 -4.23 -1.16
CA MET A 217 -2.09 -4.85 0.09
C MET A 217 -2.90 -3.89 0.95
N LEU A 218 -2.59 -2.58 0.90
CA LEU A 218 -3.39 -1.55 1.57
C LEU A 218 -4.71 -1.24 0.84
N ALA A 219 -4.76 -1.44 -0.48
CA ALA A 219 -5.93 -1.13 -1.31
C ALA A 219 -6.84 -2.35 -1.56
N SER A 220 -6.31 -3.57 -1.43
CA SER A 220 -7.05 -4.81 -1.60
C SER A 220 -8.03 -4.98 -0.46
N GLU A 221 -9.31 -5.11 -0.78
CA GLU A 221 -10.29 -5.55 0.19
C GLU A 221 -10.05 -7.05 0.48
N PRO A 222 -10.13 -7.50 1.73
CA PRO A 222 -9.65 -8.82 2.15
C PRO A 222 -10.65 -9.94 1.79
N VAL A 223 -11.43 -9.80 0.72
CA VAL A 223 -12.50 -10.75 0.37
C VAL A 223 -12.04 -11.68 -0.74
N SER A 224 -11.89 -12.96 -0.41
CA SER A 224 -11.53 -14.01 -1.37
C SER A 224 -12.54 -14.13 -2.52
N GLU A 225 -12.11 -14.66 -3.68
CA GLU A 225 -12.96 -14.85 -4.86
C GLU A 225 -14.26 -15.63 -4.56
N ALA A 226 -14.16 -16.64 -3.69
CA ALA A 226 -15.28 -17.45 -3.26
C ALA A 226 -16.40 -16.62 -2.59
N LEU A 227 -16.06 -15.49 -1.96
CA LEU A 227 -17.01 -14.60 -1.29
C LEU A 227 -17.39 -13.37 -2.13
N LEU A 228 -16.70 -13.09 -3.24
CA LEU A 228 -17.05 -11.95 -4.12
C LEU A 228 -18.52 -11.94 -4.56
N PRO A 229 -19.17 -13.08 -4.91
CA PRO A 229 -20.58 -13.08 -5.26
C PRO A 229 -21.49 -12.56 -4.14
N VAL A 230 -21.19 -12.92 -2.89
CA VAL A 230 -21.92 -12.47 -1.71
C VAL A 230 -21.62 -11.00 -1.43
N TYR A 231 -20.34 -10.64 -1.43
CA TYR A 231 -19.87 -9.29 -1.17
C TYR A 231 -20.45 -8.25 -2.15
N ASN A 232 -20.42 -8.55 -3.45
CA ASN A 232 -20.98 -7.67 -4.47
C ASN A 232 -22.50 -7.50 -4.33
N GLN A 233 -23.22 -8.57 -3.97
CA GLN A 233 -24.65 -8.49 -3.71
C GLN A 233 -24.95 -7.59 -2.50
N LEU A 234 -24.15 -7.68 -1.44
CA LEU A 234 -24.29 -6.81 -0.26
C LEU A 234 -23.93 -5.35 -0.58
N GLN A 235 -22.90 -5.09 -1.38
CA GLN A 235 -22.56 -3.72 -1.82
C GLN A 235 -23.70 -3.08 -2.61
N THR A 236 -24.29 -3.80 -3.56
CA THR A 236 -25.47 -3.31 -4.29
C THR A 236 -26.64 -3.06 -3.33
N LEU A 237 -26.90 -3.99 -2.42
CA LEU A 237 -27.99 -3.89 -1.45
C LEU A 237 -27.83 -2.68 -0.52
N LYS A 238 -26.62 -2.44 -0.03
CA LYS A 238 -26.26 -1.25 0.76
C LYS A 238 -26.56 0.04 -0.01
N ARG A 239 -26.14 0.13 -1.28
CA ARG A 239 -26.42 1.31 -2.11
C ARG A 239 -27.92 1.56 -2.24
N CYS A 240 -28.70 0.52 -2.53
CA CYS A 240 -30.16 0.64 -2.62
C CYS A 240 -30.77 1.12 -1.29
N LEU A 241 -30.39 0.53 -0.16
CA LEU A 241 -30.91 0.93 1.17
C LEU A 241 -30.53 2.39 1.52
N VAL A 242 -29.30 2.81 1.21
CA VAL A 242 -28.86 4.20 1.41
C VAL A 242 -29.66 5.17 0.52
N GLU A 243 -29.93 4.81 -0.73
CA GLU A 243 -30.75 5.63 -1.63
C GLU A 243 -32.19 5.75 -1.13
N VAL A 244 -32.80 4.65 -0.68
CA VAL A 244 -34.13 4.66 -0.04
C VAL A 244 -34.14 5.64 1.15
N LYS A 245 -33.14 5.56 2.03
CA LYS A 245 -33.01 6.47 3.18
C LYS A 245 -32.88 7.94 2.75
N LYS A 246 -32.06 8.22 1.74
CA LYS A 246 -31.87 9.59 1.22
C LYS A 246 -33.13 10.16 0.59
N ASN A 247 -33.96 9.31 -0.02
CA ASN A 247 -35.19 9.72 -0.68
C ASN A 247 -36.41 9.78 0.27
N GLY A 248 -36.18 9.83 1.58
CA GLY A 248 -37.24 10.01 2.59
C GLY A 248 -37.76 8.71 3.19
N GLY A 249 -37.12 7.57 2.94
CA GLY A 249 -37.50 6.28 3.50
C GLY A 249 -38.57 5.56 2.67
N VAL A 250 -39.34 4.69 3.33
CA VAL A 250 -40.45 3.94 2.71
C VAL A 250 -41.79 4.39 3.27
N SER A 251 -42.85 4.28 2.47
CA SER A 251 -44.20 4.66 2.92
C SER A 251 -44.88 3.58 3.77
N SER A 252 -44.41 2.34 3.65
CA SER A 252 -44.89 1.21 4.44
C SER A 252 -43.77 0.20 4.69
N VAL A 253 -43.82 -0.48 5.84
CA VAL A 253 -42.86 -1.55 6.20
C VAL A 253 -42.82 -2.67 5.15
N ARG A 254 -43.92 -2.92 4.43
CA ARG A 254 -44.00 -3.95 3.39
C ARG A 254 -43.03 -3.71 2.23
N GLU A 255 -42.71 -2.46 1.93
CA GLU A 255 -41.74 -2.11 0.89
C GLU A 255 -40.32 -2.57 1.25
N LEU A 256 -40.04 -2.84 2.53
CA LEU A 256 -38.75 -3.36 2.99
C LEU A 256 -38.63 -4.89 2.90
N TYR A 257 -39.72 -5.60 2.58
CA TYR A 257 -39.70 -7.07 2.52
C TYR A 257 -38.72 -7.64 1.49
N PRO A 258 -38.60 -7.09 0.26
CA PRO A 258 -37.61 -7.59 -0.71
C PRO A 258 -36.18 -7.48 -0.18
N TYR A 259 -35.83 -6.38 0.48
CA TYR A 259 -34.51 -6.18 1.09
C TYR A 259 -34.28 -7.16 2.24
N SER A 260 -35.28 -7.31 3.13
CA SER A 260 -35.23 -8.24 4.27
C SER A 260 -35.08 -9.69 3.83
N MET A 261 -35.84 -10.12 2.81
CA MET A 261 -35.72 -11.45 2.22
C MET A 261 -34.34 -11.67 1.60
N LYS A 262 -33.79 -10.67 0.90
CA LYS A 262 -32.46 -10.79 0.31
C LYS A 262 -31.36 -10.89 1.38
N LEU A 263 -31.44 -10.08 2.44
CA LEU A 263 -30.50 -10.14 3.57
C LEU A 263 -30.53 -11.50 4.26
N ASN A 264 -31.73 -12.00 4.59
CA ASN A 264 -31.87 -13.31 5.21
C ASN A 264 -31.37 -14.43 4.29
N SER A 265 -31.61 -14.33 2.98
CA SER A 265 -31.09 -15.30 2.01
C SER A 265 -29.56 -15.31 1.97
N LEU A 266 -28.90 -14.16 2.10
CA LEU A 266 -27.45 -14.07 2.15
C LEU A 266 -26.90 -14.56 3.50
N ASP A 267 -27.57 -14.23 4.61
CA ASP A 267 -27.18 -14.71 5.94
C ASP A 267 -27.29 -16.23 6.08
N ASN A 268 -28.32 -16.83 5.48
CA ASN A 268 -28.52 -18.28 5.44
C ASN A 268 -27.45 -19.05 4.64
N MET A 269 -26.56 -18.36 3.91
CA MET A 269 -25.40 -19.01 3.29
C MET A 269 -24.30 -19.36 4.31
N LYS A 270 -24.42 -18.88 5.55
CA LYS A 270 -23.49 -19.22 6.63
C LYS A 270 -23.80 -20.60 7.21
N VAL A 271 -22.74 -21.32 7.55
CA VAL A 271 -22.77 -22.56 8.34
C VAL A 271 -21.95 -22.29 9.60
N ASP A 272 -22.54 -22.53 10.77
CA ASP A 272 -21.93 -22.23 12.09
C ASP A 272 -21.41 -20.78 12.19
N GLY A 273 -22.19 -19.84 11.65
CA GLY A 273 -21.87 -18.40 11.68
C GLY A 273 -20.79 -17.94 10.68
N LYS A 274 -20.28 -18.83 9.82
CA LYS A 274 -19.23 -18.53 8.82
C LYS A 274 -19.72 -18.84 7.41
N PHE A 275 -19.36 -18.02 6.42
CA PHE A 275 -19.62 -18.35 5.02
C PHE A 275 -18.71 -19.49 4.58
N VAL A 276 -19.29 -20.64 4.25
CA VAL A 276 -18.57 -21.84 3.79
C VAL A 276 -18.82 -22.00 2.29
N VAL A 277 -17.74 -22.13 1.51
CA VAL A 277 -17.82 -22.34 0.06
C VAL A 277 -17.00 -23.57 -0.29
N ASN A 278 -17.65 -24.58 -0.90
CA ASN A 278 -17.03 -25.86 -1.27
C ASN A 278 -16.37 -26.61 -0.09
N GLY A 279 -16.84 -26.43 1.13
CA GLY A 279 -16.32 -27.10 2.33
C GLY A 279 -15.19 -26.35 3.05
N ASP A 280 -14.68 -25.26 2.46
CA ASP A 280 -13.65 -24.41 3.06
C ASP A 280 -14.25 -23.11 3.59
N ILE A 281 -13.60 -22.51 4.59
CA ILE A 281 -13.93 -21.18 5.12
C ILE A 281 -13.02 -20.17 4.38
N PRO A 282 -13.55 -19.39 3.42
CA PRO A 282 -12.72 -18.49 2.63
C PRO A 282 -12.36 -17.23 3.42
N GLU A 283 -11.26 -16.58 3.03
CA GLU A 283 -10.81 -15.31 3.62
C GLU A 283 -11.78 -14.17 3.31
N GLY A 284 -11.91 -13.21 4.23
CA GLY A 284 -12.82 -12.06 4.11
C GLY A 284 -14.13 -12.16 4.87
N GLN A 285 -14.27 -13.16 5.73
CA GLN A 285 -15.43 -13.37 6.60
C GLN A 285 -15.83 -12.10 7.36
N GLY A 286 -14.85 -11.41 7.95
CA GLY A 286 -15.08 -10.20 8.72
C GLY A 286 -15.68 -9.07 7.89
N SER A 287 -15.17 -8.85 6.66
CA SER A 287 -15.67 -7.82 5.77
C SER A 287 -17.08 -8.11 5.27
N VAL A 288 -17.36 -9.34 4.85
CA VAL A 288 -18.69 -9.74 4.38
C VAL A 288 -19.70 -9.73 5.53
N THR A 289 -19.30 -10.22 6.71
CA THR A 289 -20.17 -10.23 7.90
C THR A 289 -20.45 -8.82 8.41
N GLY A 290 -19.44 -7.94 8.43
CA GLY A 290 -19.62 -6.54 8.79
C GLY A 290 -20.51 -5.79 7.81
N LEU A 291 -20.32 -5.99 6.50
CA LEU A 291 -21.17 -5.38 5.48
C LEU A 291 -22.62 -5.90 5.55
N LEU A 292 -22.81 -7.20 5.82
CA LEU A 292 -24.12 -7.78 6.04
C LEU A 292 -24.80 -7.19 7.28
N ALA A 293 -24.08 -7.06 8.39
CA ALA A 293 -24.59 -6.42 9.61
C ALA A 293 -25.01 -4.97 9.34
N GLU A 294 -24.17 -4.19 8.66
CA GLU A 294 -24.49 -2.80 8.29
C GLU A 294 -25.76 -2.71 7.41
N CYS A 295 -25.97 -3.65 6.48
CA CYS A 295 -27.19 -3.67 5.68
C CYS A 295 -28.42 -4.06 6.52
N PHE A 296 -28.29 -4.95 7.51
CA PHE A 296 -29.36 -5.24 8.47
C PHE A 296 -29.69 -4.02 9.32
N ASP A 297 -28.69 -3.29 9.80
CA ASP A 297 -28.86 -2.06 10.59
C ASP A 297 -29.58 -0.99 9.76
N LEU A 298 -29.13 -0.72 8.53
CA LEU A 298 -29.80 0.23 7.63
C LEU A 298 -31.26 -0.13 7.36
N ASN A 299 -31.54 -1.41 7.12
CA ASN A 299 -32.90 -1.88 6.88
C ASN A 299 -33.77 -1.78 8.13
N TYR A 300 -33.21 -2.03 9.32
CA TYR A 300 -33.90 -1.86 10.59
C TYR A 300 -34.22 -0.39 10.88
N GLU A 301 -33.27 0.52 10.68
CA GLU A 301 -33.47 1.96 10.82
C GLU A 301 -34.61 2.47 9.91
N LEU A 302 -34.63 2.03 8.66
CA LEU A 302 -35.71 2.37 7.71
C LEU A 302 -37.07 1.83 8.17
N ARG A 303 -37.09 0.64 8.79
CA ARG A 303 -38.32 0.04 9.30
C ARG A 303 -38.89 0.83 10.47
N VAL A 304 -38.05 1.18 11.44
CA VAL A 304 -38.45 2.00 12.60
C VAL A 304 -38.98 3.34 12.14
N ALA A 305 -38.29 4.02 11.22
CA ALA A 305 -38.76 5.30 10.68
C ALA A 305 -40.14 5.19 9.99
N ALA A 306 -40.40 4.09 9.29
CA ALA A 306 -41.68 3.85 8.63
C ALA A 306 -42.82 3.54 9.63
N GLU A 307 -42.52 2.80 10.70
CA GLU A 307 -43.46 2.52 11.81
C GLU A 307 -43.83 3.81 12.54
N GLU A 308 -42.85 4.65 12.89
CA GLU A 308 -43.07 5.96 13.52
C GLU A 308 -43.89 6.91 12.63
N ALA A 309 -43.62 6.94 11.32
CA ALA A 309 -44.39 7.74 10.38
C ALA A 309 -45.86 7.28 10.29
N ALA A 310 -46.10 5.98 10.34
CA ALA A 310 -47.45 5.42 10.33
C ALA A 310 -48.23 5.77 11.62
N GLU A 311 -47.59 5.66 12.79
CA GLU A 311 -48.19 5.99 14.09
C GLU A 311 -48.54 7.49 14.20
N ASN A 312 -47.65 8.36 13.74
CA ASN A 312 -47.90 9.81 13.69
C ASN A 312 -49.00 10.20 12.69
N GLY A 313 -49.14 9.47 11.58
CA GLY A 313 -50.22 9.65 10.62
C GLY A 313 -51.59 9.21 11.16
N SER A 314 -51.64 8.17 12.01
CA SER A 314 -52.88 7.72 12.67
C SER A 314 -53.36 8.68 13.77
N ASN A 315 -52.44 9.23 14.57
CA ASN A 315 -52.80 10.15 15.67
C ASN A 315 -53.25 11.55 15.20
N GLY A 316 -53.00 11.91 13.93
CA GLY A 316 -53.44 13.19 13.34
C GLY A 316 -54.86 13.19 12.77
N ASN A 317 -55.52 12.03 12.66
CA ASN A 317 -56.89 11.90 12.12
C ASN A 317 -57.98 11.85 13.20
N ASP A 318 -57.62 11.88 14.47
CA ASP A 318 -58.54 11.87 15.63
C ASP A 318 -58.58 13.24 16.38
N ALA A 319 -58.20 14.34 15.70
CA ALA A 319 -58.29 15.71 16.23
C ALA A 319 -59.13 16.64 15.33
#